data_AF-A0A369JAT4-F1
#
_entry.id   AF-A0A369JAT4-F1
#
_cell.length_a   1.000
_cell.length_b   1.000
_cell.length_c   1.000
_cell.angle_alpha   90.00
_cell.angle_beta   90.00
_cell.angle_gamma   90.00
#
_symmetry.space_group_name_H-M   'P 1'
#
loop_
_entity.id
_entity.type
_entity.pdbx_description
1 polymer ?
#
loop_
_entity_poly.entity_id
_entity_poly.type
_entity_poly.pdbx_seq_one_letter_code
_entity_poly.pdbx_strand_id
1 'polypeptide(L)'
;MASLFPDPDDEPIFSQDLYTIKNEEFSQDFDPYPEASQCSREIKQESMSQEIPPPSTLERDQVEEFFRWRPDTLEPAQNGGHTKSTGTRAPGEFDRHLHEDLILHHVVHVPSITSDLRRIAEDALHAHYVTGTLPPILPDTLFPTSRARVSALASSVVGATLAYQLPEWSPDCLEWTLTDVGEDPKSKAIADGFLSVVSRSKSGQRLSLSDLQQIVAETFPVIAVWEFKSLAAGDPAIIAALSKEFVDRSRFPWEGCPHKKLCAFKHPGDFVVPTGSKMGLDAEIPPCPSIGPARAAADLRRSAGPIPDHPGTVGFIQKARWIVQQVWAEAVVADATFMVIHSGNVERIGIRDRKNQTLYLSDVIRVDACEYGKLQTGLYIAAIRGAEQRALLLKRQPVAPQSYTRTFKQTADTTKMDLEQASSRDWLVMAAQEQNARNPQMHVPFFSNFIYRRVDLSNPNPAPAVPTSHTYFRIQVYSSFDDVISRGILYTPGPSGKLVRHSDGAVVIKNALGTPAVTRLRSEYEVYLALHKAGVTGIPEIIGYFKYANLEAVQSPPLYAALVLEDRGQSVDELLNVEPESDGPLLSKPKSIDS
;
A
#
# COMPACT_ATOMS: atom_id res chain seq x y z
N MET A 1 -60.99 -15.66 -23.89
CA MET A 1 -59.75 -14.88 -23.94
C MET A 1 -58.82 -15.47 -22.87
N ALA A 2 -58.23 -16.66 -23.07
CA ALA A 2 -56.93 -16.91 -23.72
C ALA A 2 -55.81 -16.07 -23.06
N SER A 3 -55.18 -16.51 -21.96
CA SER A 3 -54.10 -17.50 -21.77
C SER A 3 -52.77 -17.15 -22.46
N LEU A 4 -51.83 -16.61 -21.70
CA LEU A 4 -50.40 -16.54 -22.04
C LEU A 4 -49.58 -16.73 -20.75
N PHE A 5 -49.20 -17.97 -20.47
CA PHE A 5 -48.02 -18.32 -19.67
C PHE A 5 -47.12 -19.16 -20.60
N PRO A 6 -45.79 -18.99 -20.59
CA PRO A 6 -44.89 -19.85 -21.34
C PRO A 6 -44.66 -21.19 -20.62
N ASP A 7 -44.40 -22.22 -21.41
CA ASP A 7 -44.17 -23.62 -21.03
C ASP A 7 -42.85 -23.79 -20.23
N PRO A 8 -42.75 -24.74 -19.28
CA PRO A 8 -41.54 -24.97 -18.48
C PRO A 8 -40.51 -25.94 -19.10
N ASP A 9 -40.66 -26.39 -20.35
CA ASP A 9 -39.84 -27.48 -20.93
C ASP A 9 -38.77 -27.04 -21.96
N ASP A 10 -38.45 -25.75 -22.07
CA ASP A 10 -37.34 -25.28 -22.92
C ASP A 10 -35.98 -25.36 -22.19
N GLU A 11 -35.35 -26.54 -22.27
CA GLU A 11 -33.93 -26.74 -21.96
C GLU A 11 -33.03 -25.96 -22.94
N PRO A 12 -32.04 -25.16 -22.48
CA PRO A 12 -31.11 -24.52 -23.38
C PRO A 12 -30.06 -25.52 -23.88
N ILE A 13 -30.10 -25.79 -25.19
CA ILE A 13 -29.04 -26.46 -25.93
C ILE A 13 -27.77 -25.58 -25.88
N PHE A 14 -26.85 -25.90 -24.98
CA PHE A 14 -25.50 -25.35 -24.98
C PHE A 14 -24.64 -26.11 -26.00
N SER A 15 -24.43 -25.50 -27.17
CA SER A 15 -23.42 -25.91 -28.14
C SER A 15 -22.02 -25.68 -27.56
N GLN A 16 -21.29 -26.76 -27.31
CA GLN A 16 -19.84 -26.78 -27.15
C GLN A 16 -19.22 -26.66 -28.54
N ASP A 17 -18.96 -25.44 -29.00
CA ASP A 17 -18.01 -25.17 -30.09
C ASP A 17 -17.78 -23.66 -30.13
N LEU A 18 -16.69 -23.18 -29.51
CA LEU A 18 -16.02 -21.91 -29.82
C LEU A 18 -14.84 -21.67 -28.86
N TYR A 19 -13.70 -22.32 -29.13
CA TYR A 19 -12.38 -21.78 -28.82
C TYR A 19 -11.36 -22.33 -29.83
N THR A 20 -11.42 -21.80 -31.05
CA THR A 20 -10.28 -21.79 -31.96
C THR A 20 -9.91 -20.33 -32.17
N ILE A 21 -8.91 -19.85 -31.43
CA ILE A 21 -8.33 -18.53 -31.66
C ILE A 21 -7.55 -18.62 -32.96
N LYS A 22 -8.12 -18.05 -34.02
CA LYS A 22 -7.36 -17.69 -35.22
C LYS A 22 -6.45 -16.51 -34.86
N ASN A 23 -5.15 -16.71 -34.99
CA ASN A 23 -4.19 -15.63 -35.07
C ASN A 23 -4.48 -14.83 -36.35
N GLU A 24 -5.06 -13.65 -36.22
CA GLU A 24 -5.07 -12.65 -37.28
C GLU A 24 -4.00 -11.61 -37.01
N GLU A 25 -3.22 -11.37 -38.07
CA GLU A 25 -2.04 -10.54 -38.14
C GLU A 25 -2.36 -9.08 -37.86
N PHE A 26 -1.75 -8.53 -36.81
CA PHE A 26 -1.65 -7.08 -36.61
C PHE A 26 -0.30 -6.63 -37.20
N SER A 27 -0.33 -6.28 -38.50
CA SER A 27 0.76 -5.56 -39.16
C SER A 27 0.62 -4.06 -38.81
N GLN A 28 1.56 -3.54 -38.03
CA GLN A 28 1.82 -2.11 -37.94
C GLN A 28 3.30 -1.87 -38.23
N ASP A 29 3.52 -1.06 -39.26
CA ASP A 29 4.81 -0.61 -39.76
C ASP A 29 5.65 0.03 -38.64
N PHE A 30 6.84 -0.54 -38.42
CA PHE A 30 7.93 0.11 -37.72
C PHE A 30 9.19 0.02 -38.59
N ASP A 31 9.79 1.19 -38.86
CA ASP A 31 11.00 1.36 -39.66
C ASP A 31 12.19 0.54 -39.11
N PRO A 32 13.02 -0.08 -39.98
CA PRO A 32 14.14 -0.90 -39.58
C PRO A 32 15.40 -0.07 -39.24
N TYR A 33 15.98 -0.28 -38.06
CA TYR A 33 17.36 0.09 -37.76
C TYR A 33 18.35 -0.97 -38.30
N PRO A 34 19.61 -0.58 -38.60
CA PRO A 34 20.44 -1.28 -39.55
C PRO A 34 21.21 -2.48 -38.96
N GLU A 35 21.48 -3.42 -39.86
CA GLU A 35 22.15 -4.69 -39.70
C GLU A 35 23.47 -4.63 -38.93
N ALA A 36 23.57 -5.43 -37.87
CA ALA A 36 24.83 -5.80 -37.23
C ALA A 36 25.13 -7.29 -37.48
N SER A 37 25.96 -7.53 -38.49
CA SER A 37 26.98 -8.57 -38.63
C SER A 37 26.77 -9.90 -37.86
N GLN A 38 26.21 -10.89 -38.54
CA GLN A 38 26.27 -12.30 -38.14
C GLN A 38 27.72 -12.82 -38.15
N CYS A 39 28.21 -13.24 -36.99
CA CYS A 39 29.40 -14.07 -36.85
C CYS A 39 28.94 -15.44 -36.33
N SER A 40 28.67 -16.36 -37.26
CA SER A 40 28.28 -17.74 -36.97
C SER A 40 29.48 -18.53 -36.45
N ARG A 41 29.45 -18.90 -35.17
CA ARG A 41 30.28 -19.99 -34.63
C ARG A 41 29.40 -21.24 -34.51
N GLU A 42 29.72 -22.25 -35.31
CA GLU A 42 29.18 -23.60 -35.15
C GLU A 42 29.56 -24.15 -33.77
N ILE A 43 28.57 -24.23 -32.88
CA ILE A 43 28.66 -25.05 -31.68
C ILE A 43 28.10 -26.42 -32.07
N LYS A 44 28.97 -27.43 -32.14
CA LYS A 44 28.58 -28.83 -32.23
C LYS A 44 27.83 -29.20 -30.95
N GLN A 45 26.50 -29.23 -31.04
CA GLN A 45 25.63 -29.75 -30.00
C GLN A 45 25.64 -31.28 -30.13
N GLU A 46 26.44 -31.96 -29.31
CA GLU A 46 26.35 -33.41 -29.16
C GLU A 46 25.03 -33.75 -28.44
N SER A 47 24.10 -34.30 -29.21
CA SER A 47 22.82 -34.83 -28.75
C SER A 47 23.02 -36.09 -27.90
N MET A 48 23.38 -35.92 -26.63
CA MET A 48 23.19 -36.96 -25.61
C MET A 48 21.74 -36.93 -25.11
N SER A 49 20.82 -37.40 -25.94
CA SER A 49 19.46 -37.74 -25.53
C SER A 49 19.52 -39.06 -24.73
N GLN A 50 19.83 -38.97 -23.44
CA GLN A 50 19.49 -40.04 -22.51
C GLN A 50 17.96 -40.03 -22.34
N GLU A 51 17.30 -41.12 -22.74
CA GLU A 51 15.89 -41.34 -22.45
C GLU A 51 15.70 -41.34 -20.94
N ILE A 52 15.12 -40.26 -20.41
CA ILE A 52 14.68 -40.22 -19.02
C ILE A 52 13.51 -41.20 -18.93
N PRO A 53 13.58 -42.25 -18.10
CA PRO A 53 12.46 -43.17 -17.91
C PRO A 53 11.25 -42.36 -17.43
N PRO A 54 10.03 -42.69 -17.89
CA PRO A 54 8.83 -42.00 -17.44
C PRO A 54 8.79 -42.00 -15.90
N PRO A 55 8.35 -40.88 -15.27
CA PRO A 55 8.22 -40.81 -13.81
C PRO A 55 7.44 -42.02 -13.35
N SER A 56 7.90 -42.66 -12.28
CA SER A 56 7.24 -43.88 -11.85
C SER A 56 5.81 -43.52 -11.46
N THR A 57 4.87 -44.43 -11.70
CA THR A 57 3.47 -44.22 -11.32
C THR A 57 3.33 -43.90 -9.83
N LEU A 58 4.32 -44.35 -9.03
CA LEU A 58 4.39 -44.18 -7.58
C LEU A 58 4.42 -42.70 -7.14
N GLU A 59 5.25 -41.84 -7.74
CA GLU A 59 5.34 -40.45 -7.26
C GLU A 59 4.02 -39.70 -7.46
N ARG A 60 3.40 -39.93 -8.62
CA ARG A 60 2.10 -39.35 -8.93
C ARG A 60 1.02 -39.86 -7.98
N ASP A 61 0.98 -41.18 -7.75
CA ASP A 61 -0.01 -41.81 -6.88
C ASP A 61 0.04 -41.23 -5.45
N GLN A 62 1.24 -40.91 -4.95
CA GLN A 62 1.40 -40.29 -3.63
C GLN A 62 0.91 -38.84 -3.57
N VAL A 63 1.14 -38.03 -4.60
CA VAL A 63 0.56 -36.67 -4.67
C VAL A 63 -0.97 -36.75 -4.81
N GLU A 64 -1.48 -37.71 -5.58
CA GLU A 64 -2.93 -37.95 -5.69
C GLU A 64 -3.53 -38.44 -4.36
N GLU A 65 -2.82 -39.27 -3.59
CA GLU A 65 -3.20 -39.66 -2.23
C GLU A 65 -3.28 -38.45 -1.31
N PHE A 66 -2.27 -37.58 -1.34
CA PHE A 66 -2.29 -36.30 -0.61
C PHE A 66 -3.44 -35.39 -1.06
N PHE A 67 -3.76 -35.36 -2.35
CA PHE A 67 -4.89 -34.58 -2.87
C PHE A 67 -6.22 -35.08 -2.32
N ARG A 68 -6.37 -36.39 -2.12
CA ARG A 68 -7.56 -37.01 -1.52
C ARG A 68 -7.61 -36.84 0.00
N TRP A 69 -6.50 -36.43 0.64
CA TRP A 69 -6.43 -36.26 2.08
C TRP A 69 -7.47 -35.27 2.61
N ARG A 70 -8.08 -35.65 3.74
CA ARG A 70 -9.06 -34.87 4.49
C ARG A 70 -8.65 -34.80 5.96
N PRO A 71 -8.56 -33.61 6.56
CA PRO A 71 -8.34 -33.48 7.99
C PRO A 71 -9.49 -34.10 8.80
N ASP A 72 -9.18 -34.62 9.98
CA ASP A 72 -10.20 -35.01 10.94
C ASP A 72 -11.00 -33.79 11.43
N THR A 73 -12.26 -34.00 11.77
CA THR A 73 -13.07 -32.98 12.44
C THR A 73 -12.46 -32.67 13.80
N LEU A 74 -12.20 -31.39 14.05
CA LEU A 74 -11.71 -30.90 15.33
C LEU A 74 -12.87 -30.74 16.31
N GLU A 75 -12.75 -31.37 17.46
CA GLU A 75 -13.68 -31.19 18.59
C GLU A 75 -13.14 -30.11 19.55
N PRO A 76 -14.02 -29.27 20.13
CA PRO A 76 -13.62 -28.37 21.21
C PRO A 76 -12.98 -29.16 22.35
N ALA A 77 -11.76 -28.78 22.76
CA ALA A 77 -11.05 -29.50 23.81
C ALA A 77 -11.85 -29.48 25.13
N GLN A 78 -12.28 -30.66 25.61
CA GLN A 78 -13.13 -30.80 26.81
C GLN A 78 -12.46 -30.27 28.09
N ASN A 79 -11.12 -30.25 28.14
CA ASN A 79 -10.34 -29.93 29.35
C ASN A 79 -9.73 -28.52 29.38
N GLY A 80 -10.31 -27.55 28.65
CA GLY A 80 -9.88 -26.14 28.74
C GLY A 80 -8.51 -25.82 28.13
N GLY A 81 -7.95 -26.71 27.32
CA GLY A 81 -6.70 -26.49 26.58
C GLY A 81 -6.82 -25.62 25.32
N HIS A 82 -7.99 -25.04 25.04
CA HIS A 82 -8.22 -24.12 23.94
C HIS A 82 -8.27 -22.68 24.45
N THR A 83 -7.92 -21.72 23.59
CA THR A 83 -8.06 -20.30 23.92
C THR A 83 -9.54 -20.01 24.17
N LYS A 84 -9.86 -19.41 25.33
CA LYS A 84 -11.23 -18.99 25.70
C LYS A 84 -11.73 -17.80 24.86
N SER A 85 -11.13 -17.56 23.69
CA SER A 85 -11.55 -16.48 22.81
C SER A 85 -12.91 -16.84 22.22
N THR A 86 -13.96 -16.28 22.81
CA THR A 86 -15.36 -16.45 22.40
C THR A 86 -15.81 -15.37 21.41
N GLY A 87 -14.92 -14.45 21.06
CA GLY A 87 -15.26 -13.24 20.31
C GLY A 87 -14.28 -12.95 19.19
N THR A 88 -14.81 -12.36 18.12
CA THR A 88 -14.02 -11.55 17.20
C THR A 88 -13.85 -10.17 17.83
N ARG A 89 -12.63 -9.61 17.80
CA ARG A 89 -12.38 -8.24 18.25
C ARG A 89 -13.19 -7.26 17.40
N ALA A 90 -13.49 -6.07 17.91
CA ALA A 90 -13.93 -4.99 17.04
C ALA A 90 -12.79 -4.57 16.09
N PRO A 91 -13.08 -3.95 14.93
CA PRO A 91 -12.08 -3.36 14.07
C PRO A 91 -11.18 -2.44 14.91
N GLY A 92 -9.89 -2.68 14.78
CA GLY A 92 -8.86 -1.92 15.45
C GLY A 92 -8.76 -0.52 14.85
N GLU A 93 -7.80 0.25 15.34
CA GLU A 93 -7.62 1.60 14.85
C GLU A 93 -7.24 1.61 13.37
N PHE A 94 -6.24 0.82 12.97
CA PHE A 94 -5.85 0.74 11.57
C PHE A 94 -7.02 0.37 10.63
N ASP A 95 -7.80 -0.64 11.00
CA ASP A 95 -8.97 -1.13 10.26
C ASP A 95 -10.05 -0.05 10.07
N ARG A 96 -10.15 0.91 10.98
CA ARG A 96 -11.18 1.97 10.95
C ARG A 96 -10.74 3.23 10.21
N HIS A 97 -9.46 3.35 9.91
CA HIS A 97 -8.85 4.56 9.37
C HIS A 97 -8.32 4.37 7.95
N LEU A 98 -8.50 3.22 7.32
CA LEU A 98 -8.07 3.04 5.94
C LEU A 98 -8.63 4.13 5.01
N HIS A 99 -7.78 4.62 4.12
CA HIS A 99 -8.18 5.58 3.08
C HIS A 99 -9.38 5.06 2.27
N GLU A 100 -10.23 5.96 1.79
CA GLU A 100 -11.43 5.60 1.00
C GLU A 100 -11.11 4.69 -0.19
N ASP A 101 -10.07 4.96 -0.96
CA ASP A 101 -9.59 4.09 -2.06
C ASP A 101 -9.05 2.71 -1.61
N LEU A 102 -8.90 2.47 -0.31
CA LEU A 102 -8.35 1.25 0.27
C LEU A 102 -9.36 0.45 1.09
N ILE A 103 -10.53 1.00 1.42
CA ILE A 103 -11.57 0.24 2.14
C ILE A 103 -12.27 -0.76 1.21
N LEU A 104 -12.99 -1.71 1.80
CA LEU A 104 -13.81 -2.65 1.05
C LEU A 104 -15.13 -1.99 0.64
N HIS A 105 -15.47 -2.04 -0.64
CA HIS A 105 -16.73 -1.53 -1.17
C HIS A 105 -17.73 -2.64 -1.50
N HIS A 106 -17.29 -3.78 -2.02
CA HIS A 106 -18.21 -4.81 -2.48
C HIS A 106 -17.79 -6.21 -2.04
N VAL A 107 -18.76 -7.05 -1.73
CA VAL A 107 -18.55 -8.48 -1.51
C VAL A 107 -19.34 -9.23 -2.57
N VAL A 108 -18.67 -10.13 -3.29
CA VAL A 108 -19.27 -10.94 -4.35
C VAL A 108 -19.10 -12.41 -4.00
N HIS A 109 -20.16 -13.19 -4.08
CA HIS A 109 -20.09 -14.63 -3.87
C HIS A 109 -19.72 -15.32 -5.18
N VAL A 110 -18.65 -16.10 -5.15
CA VAL A 110 -18.15 -16.88 -6.29
C VAL A 110 -17.89 -18.31 -5.82
N PRO A 111 -18.94 -19.16 -5.74
CA PRO A 111 -18.84 -20.57 -5.31
C PRO A 111 -17.72 -21.35 -6.00
N SER A 112 -17.56 -21.09 -7.30
CA SER A 112 -16.62 -21.77 -8.21
C SER A 112 -15.15 -21.52 -7.93
N ILE A 113 -14.79 -20.60 -7.01
CA ILE A 113 -13.40 -20.45 -6.56
C ILE A 113 -12.85 -21.80 -6.07
N THR A 114 -13.64 -22.59 -5.34
CA THR A 114 -13.18 -23.88 -4.82
C THR A 114 -12.87 -24.90 -5.91
N SER A 115 -13.71 -24.98 -6.96
CA SER A 115 -13.46 -25.84 -8.11
C SER A 115 -12.29 -25.34 -8.96
N ASP A 116 -12.14 -24.02 -9.11
CA ASP A 116 -11.01 -23.44 -9.83
C ASP A 116 -9.68 -23.79 -9.18
N LEU A 117 -9.58 -23.66 -7.85
CA LEU A 117 -8.37 -24.00 -7.12
C LEU A 117 -8.03 -25.49 -7.23
N ARG A 118 -9.02 -26.39 -7.10
CA ARG A 118 -8.76 -27.83 -7.28
C ARG A 118 -8.25 -28.15 -8.69
N ARG A 119 -8.86 -27.55 -9.71
CA ARG A 119 -8.40 -27.69 -11.10
C ARG A 119 -6.98 -27.15 -11.30
N ILE A 120 -6.65 -26.01 -10.69
CA ILE A 120 -5.28 -25.45 -10.75
C ILE A 120 -4.24 -26.44 -10.20
N ALA A 121 -4.56 -27.15 -9.12
CA ALA A 121 -3.68 -28.18 -8.57
C ALA A 121 -3.55 -29.40 -9.50
N GLU A 122 -4.67 -29.87 -10.08
CA GLU A 122 -4.69 -30.98 -11.04
C GLU A 122 -3.90 -30.66 -12.31
N ASP A 123 -4.12 -29.49 -12.90
CA ASP A 123 -3.42 -29.02 -14.10
C ASP A 123 -1.91 -28.93 -13.87
N ALA A 124 -1.50 -28.44 -12.69
CA ALA A 124 -0.08 -28.34 -12.33
C ALA A 124 0.56 -29.72 -12.14
N LEU A 125 -0.12 -30.66 -11.46
CA LEU A 125 0.34 -32.04 -11.34
C LEU A 125 0.42 -32.73 -12.72
N HIS A 126 -0.58 -32.52 -13.57
CA HIS A 126 -0.61 -33.07 -14.92
C HIS A 126 0.54 -32.54 -15.78
N ALA A 127 0.84 -31.25 -15.69
CA ALA A 127 1.97 -30.64 -16.41
C ALA A 127 3.30 -31.33 -16.05
N HIS A 128 3.56 -31.57 -14.76
CA HIS A 128 4.75 -32.31 -14.31
C HIS A 128 4.81 -33.75 -14.81
N TYR A 129 3.65 -34.42 -14.84
CA TYR A 129 3.56 -35.79 -15.32
C TYR A 129 3.90 -35.89 -16.82
N VAL A 130 3.38 -34.94 -17.62
CA VAL A 130 3.65 -34.87 -19.06
C VAL A 130 5.12 -34.57 -19.35
N THR A 131 5.77 -33.73 -18.54
CA THR A 131 7.19 -33.39 -18.71
C THR A 131 8.14 -34.42 -18.12
N GLY A 132 7.64 -35.36 -17.30
CA GLY A 132 8.46 -36.34 -16.61
C GLY A 132 9.35 -35.76 -15.51
N THR A 133 8.97 -34.61 -14.95
CA THR A 133 9.80 -33.84 -14.00
C THR A 133 9.28 -33.87 -12.57
N LEU A 134 8.41 -34.83 -12.22
CA LEU A 134 7.94 -34.94 -10.85
C LEU A 134 9.09 -35.44 -9.95
N PRO A 135 9.45 -34.71 -8.88
CA PRO A 135 10.58 -35.10 -8.06
C PRO A 135 10.35 -36.42 -7.32
N PRO A 136 11.39 -37.25 -7.14
CA PRO A 136 11.30 -38.43 -6.29
C PRO A 136 10.89 -38.01 -4.88
N ILE A 137 9.94 -38.73 -4.30
CA ILE A 137 9.41 -38.40 -2.99
C ILE A 137 10.42 -38.76 -1.91
N LEU A 138 10.64 -37.83 -0.97
CA LEU A 138 11.46 -38.09 0.21
C LEU A 138 10.70 -39.04 1.15
N PRO A 139 11.33 -40.13 1.63
CA PRO A 139 10.67 -41.07 2.53
C PRO A 139 10.13 -40.38 3.80
N ASP A 140 8.87 -40.70 4.14
CA ASP A 140 8.22 -40.57 5.45
C ASP A 140 7.97 -39.20 6.10
N THR A 141 8.30 -38.06 5.46
CA THR A 141 8.22 -36.76 6.18
C THR A 141 7.35 -35.68 5.56
N LEU A 142 7.07 -35.72 4.25
CA LEU A 142 6.37 -34.62 3.58
C LEU A 142 4.85 -34.75 3.60
N PHE A 143 4.33 -35.97 3.42
CA PHE A 143 2.89 -36.20 3.30
C PHE A 143 2.32 -36.63 4.66
N PRO A 144 1.29 -35.92 5.18
CA PRO A 144 0.69 -36.27 6.46
C PRO A 144 0.15 -37.70 6.43
N THR A 145 0.69 -38.58 7.26
CA THR A 145 0.06 -39.89 7.50
C THR A 145 -0.95 -39.86 8.65
N SER A 146 -0.94 -38.88 9.59
CA SER A 146 -2.01 -38.81 10.63
C SER A 146 -2.11 -37.61 11.60
N ARG A 147 -1.30 -36.52 11.61
CA ARG A 147 -1.51 -35.43 12.62
C ARG A 147 -1.24 -33.98 12.17
N ALA A 148 -2.34 -33.23 12.05
CA ALA A 148 -2.65 -31.81 12.33
C ALA A 148 -1.67 -30.62 12.08
N ARG A 149 -0.35 -30.78 12.03
CA ARG A 149 0.59 -29.67 11.72
C ARG A 149 1.17 -29.71 10.31
N VAL A 150 0.85 -30.78 9.58
CA VAL A 150 1.51 -31.11 8.31
C VAL A 150 0.78 -30.48 7.11
N SER A 151 -0.46 -29.98 7.24
CA SER A 151 -1.24 -29.55 6.07
C SER A 151 -0.73 -28.29 5.38
N ALA A 152 -0.49 -27.21 6.12
CA ALA A 152 -0.04 -25.94 5.54
C ALA A 152 1.38 -26.08 4.97
N LEU A 153 2.28 -26.76 5.69
CA LEU A 153 3.65 -27.00 5.24
C LEU A 153 3.71 -27.97 4.06
N ALA A 154 2.94 -29.08 4.08
CA ALA A 154 2.89 -29.99 2.94
C ALA A 154 2.29 -29.31 1.71
N SER A 155 1.19 -28.58 1.89
CA SER A 155 0.56 -27.81 0.79
C SER A 155 1.50 -26.73 0.26
N SER A 156 2.32 -26.11 1.11
CA SER A 156 3.32 -25.14 0.67
C SER A 156 4.43 -25.77 -0.15
N VAL A 157 4.96 -26.91 0.31
CA VAL A 157 6.00 -27.65 -0.43
C VAL A 157 5.45 -28.14 -1.77
N VAL A 158 4.30 -28.83 -1.75
CA VAL A 158 3.68 -29.37 -2.96
C VAL A 158 3.30 -28.24 -3.91
N GLY A 159 2.65 -27.19 -3.40
CA GLY A 159 2.25 -26.03 -4.19
C GLY A 159 3.45 -25.30 -4.81
N ALA A 160 4.53 -25.08 -4.06
CA ALA A 160 5.73 -24.43 -4.58
C ALA A 160 6.43 -25.28 -5.65
N THR A 161 6.63 -26.57 -5.38
CA THR A 161 7.26 -27.49 -6.32
C THR A 161 6.47 -27.58 -7.62
N LEU A 162 5.15 -27.72 -7.54
CA LEU A 162 4.28 -27.79 -8.71
C LEU A 162 4.16 -26.45 -9.45
N ALA A 163 4.16 -25.32 -8.74
CA ALA A 163 4.09 -24.00 -9.37
C ALA A 163 5.37 -23.65 -10.14
N TYR A 164 6.53 -23.97 -9.55
CA TYR A 164 7.84 -23.57 -10.08
C TYR A 164 8.57 -24.66 -10.86
N GLN A 165 7.95 -25.83 -11.01
CA GLN A 165 8.55 -26.99 -11.67
C GLN A 165 9.90 -27.38 -11.07
N LEU A 166 9.97 -27.39 -9.74
CA LEU A 166 11.23 -27.66 -9.05
C LEU A 166 11.65 -29.12 -9.24
N PRO A 167 12.96 -29.41 -9.35
CA PRO A 167 13.48 -30.77 -9.47
C PRO A 167 13.44 -31.53 -8.13
N GLU A 168 13.11 -30.86 -7.03
CA GLU A 168 13.01 -31.40 -5.69
C GLU A 168 11.82 -30.81 -4.92
N TRP A 169 11.35 -31.54 -3.91
CA TRP A 169 10.34 -31.06 -2.98
C TRP A 169 10.96 -30.03 -2.04
N SER A 170 10.78 -28.74 -2.35
CA SER A 170 11.48 -27.66 -1.64
C SER A 170 10.59 -27.04 -0.55
N PRO A 171 10.96 -27.18 0.74
CA PRO A 171 10.27 -26.49 1.84
C PRO A 171 10.68 -25.02 1.98
N ASP A 172 11.69 -24.59 1.22
CA ASP A 172 12.31 -23.29 1.40
C ASP A 172 11.74 -22.23 0.45
N CYS A 173 10.98 -22.58 -0.59
CA CYS A 173 10.49 -21.57 -1.55
C CYS A 173 9.33 -20.72 -1.01
N LEU A 174 8.55 -21.29 -0.09
CA LEU A 174 7.45 -20.60 0.58
C LEU A 174 7.64 -20.67 2.08
N GLU A 175 7.49 -19.54 2.73
CA GLU A 175 7.51 -19.45 4.18
C GLU A 175 6.09 -19.19 4.69
N TRP A 176 5.67 -20.02 5.65
CA TRP A 176 4.46 -19.79 6.40
C TRP A 176 4.83 -19.34 7.81
N THR A 177 4.39 -18.15 8.20
CA THR A 177 4.74 -17.54 9.48
C THR A 177 3.49 -17.11 10.26
N LEU A 178 3.55 -17.28 11.58
CA LEU A 178 2.59 -16.73 12.55
C LEU A 178 3.06 -15.41 13.14
N THR A 179 4.34 -15.07 12.94
CA THR A 179 4.94 -13.83 13.43
C THR A 179 4.90 -12.79 12.33
N ASP A 180 4.53 -11.56 12.71
CA ASP A 180 4.47 -10.40 11.83
C ASP A 180 5.77 -10.25 11.02
N VAL A 181 5.65 -9.83 9.76
CA VAL A 181 6.74 -9.69 8.79
C VAL A 181 7.38 -8.28 8.87
N GLY A 182 7.15 -7.52 9.96
CA GLY A 182 7.62 -6.14 10.12
C GLY A 182 8.00 -5.72 11.55
N GLU A 183 8.77 -4.63 11.66
CA GLU A 183 9.44 -4.18 12.90
C GLU A 183 8.56 -3.44 13.93
N ASP A 184 7.27 -3.17 13.66
CA ASP A 184 6.37 -2.57 14.67
C ASP A 184 4.92 -3.09 14.57
N PRO A 185 4.59 -4.15 15.32
CA PRO A 185 3.25 -4.73 15.33
C PRO A 185 2.19 -3.85 16.02
N LYS A 186 2.56 -2.78 16.73
CA LYS A 186 1.60 -2.04 17.57
C LYS A 186 0.72 -1.06 16.78
N SER A 187 1.06 -0.77 15.53
CA SER A 187 0.43 0.30 14.74
C SER A 187 -0.32 -0.16 13.49
N LYS A 188 -0.41 -1.48 13.24
CA LYS A 188 -0.96 -2.05 12.00
C LYS A 188 -1.94 -3.19 12.26
N ALA A 189 -2.78 -3.48 11.26
CA ALA A 189 -3.58 -4.69 11.24
C ALA A 189 -2.67 -5.90 11.01
N ILE A 190 -2.80 -6.95 11.83
CA ILE A 190 -1.97 -8.14 11.82
C ILE A 190 -2.87 -9.35 11.66
N ALA A 191 -2.67 -10.08 10.57
CA ALA A 191 -3.29 -11.39 10.36
C ALA A 191 -2.63 -12.42 11.27
N ASP A 192 -3.36 -13.49 11.59
CA ASP A 192 -2.81 -14.58 12.40
C ASP A 192 -1.76 -15.41 11.65
N GLY A 193 -1.77 -15.42 10.32
CA GLY A 193 -0.78 -16.13 9.51
C GLY A 193 -0.51 -15.47 8.16
N PHE A 194 0.72 -15.66 7.66
CA PHE A 194 1.19 -15.09 6.40
C PHE A 194 1.86 -16.16 5.55
N LEU A 195 1.64 -16.09 4.23
CA LEU A 195 2.38 -16.85 3.25
C LEU A 195 3.26 -15.91 2.42
N SER A 196 4.54 -16.22 2.37
CA SER A 196 5.58 -15.40 1.73
C SER A 196 6.39 -16.23 0.74
N VAL A 197 6.83 -15.60 -0.35
CA VAL A 197 7.89 -16.17 -1.20
C VAL A 197 9.22 -15.68 -0.65
N VAL A 198 10.13 -16.60 -0.34
CA VAL A 198 11.42 -16.23 0.23
C VAL A 198 12.53 -16.46 -0.79
N SER A 199 13.51 -15.55 -0.83
CA SER A 199 14.68 -15.66 -1.71
C SER A 199 15.88 -16.36 -1.07
N ARG A 200 15.76 -16.68 0.22
CA ARG A 200 16.80 -17.33 1.02
C ARG A 200 16.19 -18.44 1.85
N SER A 201 16.89 -19.56 1.95
CA SER A 201 16.54 -20.63 2.87
C SER A 201 16.70 -20.18 4.33
N LYS A 202 16.24 -21.01 5.27
CA LYS A 202 16.44 -20.80 6.71
C LYS A 202 17.92 -20.77 7.13
N SER A 203 18.81 -21.38 6.34
CA SER A 203 20.26 -21.30 6.55
C SER A 203 20.90 -20.04 5.95
N GLY A 204 20.09 -19.15 5.34
CA GLY A 204 20.54 -17.92 4.68
C GLY A 204 21.07 -18.12 3.26
N GLN A 205 21.09 -19.36 2.77
CA GLN A 205 21.53 -19.68 1.41
C GLN A 205 20.53 -19.11 0.41
N ARG A 206 21.04 -18.41 -0.61
CA ARG A 206 20.19 -17.89 -1.69
C ARG A 206 19.60 -19.06 -2.47
N LEU A 207 18.27 -19.06 -2.64
CA LEU A 207 17.58 -20.05 -3.45
C LEU A 207 17.78 -19.75 -4.94
N SER A 208 17.84 -20.78 -5.78
CA SER A 208 17.96 -20.64 -7.25
C SER A 208 16.61 -20.28 -7.88
N LEU A 209 16.06 -19.14 -7.47
CA LEU A 209 14.83 -18.59 -8.03
C LEU A 209 15.08 -17.98 -9.41
N SER A 210 14.07 -18.02 -10.28
CA SER A 210 14.08 -17.23 -11.51
C SER A 210 14.06 -15.73 -11.18
N ASP A 211 14.47 -14.89 -12.14
CA ASP A 211 14.42 -13.43 -11.98
C ASP A 211 13.03 -12.93 -11.55
N LEU A 212 11.97 -13.53 -12.10
CA LEU A 212 10.60 -13.16 -11.77
C LEU A 212 10.25 -13.51 -10.32
N GLN A 213 10.62 -14.71 -9.88
CA GLN A 213 10.38 -15.18 -8.51
C GLN A 213 11.18 -14.35 -7.49
N GLN A 214 12.41 -13.95 -7.84
CA GLN A 214 13.21 -13.03 -7.02
C GLN A 214 12.49 -11.67 -6.88
N ILE A 215 11.95 -11.12 -7.97
CA ILE A 215 11.14 -9.89 -7.93
C ILE A 215 9.92 -10.08 -7.04
N VAL A 216 9.23 -11.23 -7.12
CA VAL A 216 8.09 -11.52 -6.23
C VAL A 216 8.53 -11.51 -4.76
N ALA A 217 9.59 -12.22 -4.41
CA ALA A 217 10.09 -12.29 -3.03
C ALA A 217 10.51 -10.92 -2.48
N GLU A 218 11.04 -10.03 -3.34
CA GLU A 218 11.48 -8.69 -2.95
C GLU A 218 10.33 -7.67 -2.90
N THR A 219 9.33 -7.82 -3.77
CA THR A 219 8.27 -6.83 -3.98
C THR A 219 6.99 -7.13 -3.21
N PHE A 220 6.66 -8.42 -3.08
CA PHE A 220 5.45 -8.90 -2.41
C PHE A 220 5.86 -9.78 -1.23
N PRO A 221 6.23 -9.18 -0.09
CA PRO A 221 6.68 -9.93 1.07
C PRO A 221 5.61 -10.89 1.59
N VAL A 222 4.33 -10.67 1.27
CA VAL A 222 3.21 -11.55 1.59
C VAL A 222 2.31 -11.68 0.37
N ILE A 223 2.01 -12.92 -0.01
CA ILE A 223 1.14 -13.23 -1.17
C ILE A 223 -0.27 -13.67 -0.74
N ALA A 224 -0.42 -14.13 0.50
CA ALA A 224 -1.69 -14.52 1.11
C ALA A 224 -1.67 -14.34 2.64
N VAL A 225 -2.83 -14.04 3.23
CA VAL A 225 -3.03 -13.87 4.69
C VAL A 225 -4.08 -14.83 5.23
N TRP A 226 -3.90 -15.29 6.47
CA TRP A 226 -4.82 -16.16 7.21
C TRP A 226 -5.32 -15.44 8.45
N GLU A 227 -6.63 -15.42 8.62
CA GLU A 227 -7.30 -14.96 9.82
C GLU A 227 -7.95 -16.17 10.51
N PHE A 228 -7.38 -16.56 11.66
CA PHE A 228 -7.79 -17.73 12.42
C PHE A 228 -8.81 -17.35 13.50
N LYS A 229 -9.99 -17.97 13.42
CA LYS A 229 -11.00 -17.88 14.47
C LYS A 229 -11.01 -19.16 15.29
N SER A 230 -11.32 -19.04 16.58
CA SER A 230 -11.52 -20.22 17.43
C SER A 230 -12.70 -21.05 16.89
N LEU A 231 -12.73 -22.35 17.19
CA LEU A 231 -13.88 -23.22 16.86
C LEU A 231 -15.21 -22.62 17.35
N ALA A 232 -15.19 -21.94 18.49
CA ALA A 232 -16.37 -21.28 19.07
C ALA A 232 -16.73 -19.96 18.36
N ALA A 233 -15.74 -19.21 17.85
CA ALA A 233 -15.96 -17.93 17.18
C ALA A 233 -16.27 -18.09 15.68
N GLY A 234 -15.84 -19.19 15.06
CA GLY A 234 -16.14 -19.52 13.67
C GLY A 234 -17.18 -20.62 13.54
N ASP A 235 -18.33 -20.40 14.19
CA ASP A 235 -19.56 -21.13 13.91
C ASP A 235 -19.78 -21.15 12.38
N PRO A 236 -20.04 -22.31 11.75
CA PRO A 236 -20.36 -22.41 10.33
C PRO A 236 -21.42 -21.40 9.87
N ALA A 237 -22.38 -21.06 10.73
CA ALA A 237 -23.34 -20.00 10.46
C ALA A 237 -22.64 -18.64 10.26
N ILE A 238 -21.70 -18.26 11.14
CA ILE A 238 -20.99 -16.96 11.05
C ILE A 238 -20.23 -16.87 9.72
N ILE A 239 -19.53 -17.94 9.36
CA ILE A 239 -18.78 -18.01 8.10
C ILE A 239 -19.71 -18.00 6.89
N ALA A 240 -20.86 -18.68 6.96
CA ALA A 240 -21.87 -18.65 5.90
C ALA A 240 -22.50 -17.25 5.73
N ALA A 241 -22.72 -16.54 6.83
CA ALA A 241 -23.31 -15.21 6.84
C ALA A 241 -22.45 -14.16 6.16
N LEU A 242 -21.14 -14.37 6.04
CA LEU A 242 -20.26 -13.48 5.28
C LEU A 242 -20.77 -13.26 3.85
N SER A 243 -21.33 -14.30 3.22
CA SER A 243 -21.98 -14.14 1.91
C SER A 243 -23.42 -13.72 2.03
N LYS A 244 -24.22 -14.40 2.87
CA LYS A 244 -25.66 -14.14 2.92
C LYS A 244 -25.99 -12.68 3.23
N GLU A 245 -25.20 -12.05 4.10
CA GLU A 245 -25.51 -10.71 4.59
C GLU A 245 -24.90 -9.61 3.74
N PHE A 246 -23.73 -9.82 3.13
CA PHE A 246 -22.99 -8.75 2.45
C PHE A 246 -22.96 -8.86 0.93
N VAL A 247 -23.29 -10.04 0.38
CA VAL A 247 -23.39 -10.23 -1.07
C VAL A 247 -24.62 -9.49 -1.59
N ASP A 248 -24.49 -8.94 -2.79
CA ASP A 248 -25.52 -8.12 -3.46
C ASP A 248 -25.90 -6.82 -2.74
N ARG A 249 -25.23 -6.46 -1.64
CA ARG A 249 -25.32 -5.09 -1.13
C ARG A 249 -24.68 -4.15 -2.14
N SER A 250 -25.32 -3.00 -2.35
CA SER A 250 -24.75 -1.91 -3.14
C SER A 250 -23.38 -1.50 -2.62
N ARG A 251 -23.18 -1.55 -1.30
CA ARG A 251 -21.91 -1.26 -0.64
C ARG A 251 -21.74 -2.03 0.66
N PHE A 252 -20.52 -2.47 0.94
CA PHE A 252 -20.13 -3.09 2.19
C PHE A 252 -20.23 -2.04 3.32
N PRO A 253 -20.87 -2.36 4.46
CA PRO A 253 -21.08 -1.41 5.56
C PRO A 253 -19.80 -1.20 6.38
N TRP A 254 -18.74 -0.67 5.78
CA TRP A 254 -17.44 -0.42 6.42
C TRP A 254 -17.60 0.41 7.71
N GLU A 255 -17.07 -0.08 8.83
CA GLU A 255 -17.10 0.63 10.10
C GLU A 255 -15.91 1.59 10.17
N GLY A 256 -16.14 2.87 9.88
CA GLY A 256 -15.14 3.92 10.08
C GLY A 256 -14.94 4.29 11.55
N CYS A 257 -13.99 5.18 11.82
CA CYS A 257 -13.83 5.75 13.16
C CYS A 257 -15.04 6.65 13.50
N PRO A 258 -15.80 6.37 14.58
CA PRO A 258 -16.89 7.24 15.01
C PRO A 258 -16.28 8.47 15.70
N HIS A 259 -15.88 9.49 14.93
CA HIS A 259 -15.27 10.75 15.37
C HIS A 259 -15.74 11.27 16.72
N LYS A 260 -15.10 10.82 17.81
CA LYS A 260 -15.27 11.28 19.19
C LYS A 260 -13.96 11.03 19.93
N LYS A 261 -13.76 11.75 21.03
CA LYS A 261 -12.54 11.91 21.86
C LYS A 261 -11.84 10.61 22.37
N LEU A 262 -12.24 9.43 21.90
CA LEU A 262 -11.79 8.12 22.38
C LEU A 262 -10.91 7.35 21.37
N CYS A 263 -10.70 7.85 20.15
CA CYS A 263 -9.71 7.24 19.27
C CYS A 263 -8.29 7.63 19.72
N ALA A 264 -7.36 6.67 19.81
CA ALA A 264 -5.99 6.97 20.15
C ALA A 264 -5.24 7.65 18.99
N PHE A 265 -5.73 7.52 17.75
CA PHE A 265 -5.33 8.42 16.68
C PHE A 265 -5.82 9.83 17.00
N LYS A 266 -4.87 10.75 17.16
CA LYS A 266 -5.17 12.17 17.26
C LYS A 266 -5.75 12.63 15.92
N HIS A 267 -7.08 12.66 15.83
CA HIS A 267 -7.80 13.34 14.75
C HIS A 267 -7.54 14.85 14.86
N PRO A 268 -6.92 15.50 13.87
CA PRO A 268 -6.82 16.96 13.84
C PRO A 268 -8.21 17.54 13.54
N GLY A 269 -9.02 17.79 14.58
CA GLY A 269 -10.42 18.23 14.43
C GLY A 269 -11.35 17.08 14.00
N ASP A 270 -12.19 17.32 12.99
CA ASP A 270 -13.13 16.33 12.43
C ASP A 270 -12.54 15.50 11.27
N PHE A 271 -11.22 15.59 11.05
CA PHE A 271 -10.55 14.86 9.97
C PHE A 271 -9.99 13.52 10.46
N VAL A 272 -10.38 12.42 9.82
CA VAL A 272 -9.66 11.13 9.88
C VAL A 272 -8.36 11.29 9.11
N VAL A 273 -7.21 11.08 9.76
CA VAL A 273 -5.96 10.85 9.03
C VAL A 273 -6.05 9.43 8.46
N PRO A 274 -6.13 9.27 7.13
CA PRO A 274 -6.28 7.94 6.58
C PRO A 274 -4.98 7.15 6.73
N THR A 275 -5.09 5.92 7.24
CA THR A 275 -4.04 4.91 7.17
C THR A 275 -4.04 4.26 5.79
N GLY A 276 -2.92 3.62 5.44
CA GLY A 276 -2.80 2.86 4.22
C GLY A 276 -1.43 2.24 4.07
N SER A 277 -1.28 1.42 3.03
CA SER A 277 -0.02 0.77 2.66
C SER A 277 0.24 0.98 1.17
N LYS A 278 1.48 0.76 0.75
CA LYS A 278 1.81 0.72 -0.69
C LYS A 278 1.12 -0.51 -1.28
N MET A 279 0.34 -0.30 -2.33
CA MET A 279 -0.66 -1.27 -2.78
C MET A 279 -0.60 -1.51 -4.29
N GLY A 280 -0.39 -2.76 -4.69
CA GLY A 280 0.01 -3.06 -6.07
C GLY A 280 -1.14 -3.05 -7.03
N LEU A 281 -0.82 -3.32 -8.29
CA LEU A 281 -1.86 -3.62 -9.27
C LEU A 281 -2.45 -4.99 -8.99
N ASP A 282 -3.68 -5.19 -9.44
CA ASP A 282 -4.22 -6.54 -9.59
C ASP A 282 -3.59 -7.22 -10.80
N ALA A 283 -3.57 -8.55 -10.78
CA ALA A 283 -3.20 -9.34 -11.94
C ALA A 283 -4.19 -9.07 -13.10
N GLU A 284 -3.67 -8.93 -14.32
CA GLU A 284 -4.50 -8.77 -15.52
C GLU A 284 -5.33 -10.03 -15.76
N ILE A 285 -4.73 -11.21 -15.58
CA ILE A 285 -5.42 -12.48 -15.60
C ILE A 285 -5.72 -12.85 -14.14
N PRO A 286 -7.00 -12.89 -13.73
CA PRO A 286 -7.34 -13.25 -12.36
C PRO A 286 -6.79 -14.63 -12.00
N PRO A 287 -6.35 -14.84 -10.75
CA PRO A 287 -5.72 -16.10 -10.36
C PRO A 287 -6.69 -17.28 -10.32
N CYS A 288 -8.00 -17.03 -10.39
CA CYS A 288 -9.05 -18.04 -10.60
C CYS A 288 -9.91 -17.64 -11.81
N PRO A 289 -10.14 -18.56 -12.78
CA PRO A 289 -10.88 -18.26 -14.00
C PRO A 289 -12.27 -17.67 -13.77
N SER A 290 -12.98 -18.08 -12.73
CA SER A 290 -14.33 -17.58 -12.43
C SER A 290 -14.38 -16.12 -11.96
N ILE A 291 -13.25 -15.54 -11.57
CA ILE A 291 -13.18 -14.14 -11.13
C ILE A 291 -13.36 -13.17 -12.30
N GLY A 292 -12.91 -13.51 -13.51
CA GLY A 292 -13.10 -12.66 -14.69
C GLY A 292 -14.58 -12.40 -14.99
N PRO A 293 -15.39 -13.45 -15.19
CA PRO A 293 -16.84 -13.32 -15.34
C PRO A 293 -17.52 -12.64 -14.15
N ALA A 294 -17.13 -12.98 -12.92
CA ALA A 294 -17.70 -12.37 -11.72
C ALA A 294 -17.41 -10.86 -11.65
N ARG A 295 -16.20 -10.43 -12.04
CA ARG A 295 -15.81 -9.02 -12.14
C ARG A 295 -16.67 -8.28 -13.15
N ALA A 296 -16.83 -8.83 -14.36
CA ALA A 296 -17.67 -8.24 -15.40
C ALA A 296 -19.14 -8.13 -14.96
N ALA A 297 -19.68 -9.16 -14.31
CA ALA A 297 -21.04 -9.15 -13.79
C ALA A 297 -21.21 -8.12 -12.65
N ALA A 298 -20.21 -7.99 -11.77
CA ALA A 298 -20.22 -7.01 -10.69
C ALA A 298 -20.13 -5.56 -11.22
N ASP A 299 -19.30 -5.30 -12.25
CA ASP A 299 -19.16 -3.98 -12.87
C ASP A 299 -20.51 -3.44 -13.37
N LEU A 300 -21.35 -4.30 -13.95
CA LEU A 300 -22.71 -3.93 -14.41
C LEU A 300 -23.66 -3.54 -13.28
N ARG A 301 -23.42 -4.01 -12.05
CA ARG A 301 -24.27 -3.74 -10.88
C ARG A 301 -23.80 -2.52 -10.06
N ARG A 302 -22.64 -1.95 -10.37
CA ARG A 302 -22.07 -0.83 -9.61
C ARG A 302 -22.72 0.50 -9.96
N SER A 303 -23.87 0.76 -9.36
CA SER A 303 -24.20 2.12 -8.95
C SER A 303 -23.65 2.32 -7.54
N ALA A 304 -22.75 3.29 -7.34
CA ALA A 304 -22.23 3.63 -6.01
C ALA A 304 -23.39 4.17 -5.14
N GLY A 305 -24.09 3.26 -4.49
CA GLY A 305 -25.10 3.61 -3.49
C GLY A 305 -24.44 4.24 -2.27
N PRO A 306 -25.18 5.03 -1.48
CA PRO A 306 -24.69 5.50 -0.19
C PRO A 306 -24.27 4.32 0.69
N ILE A 307 -23.33 4.56 1.61
CA ILE A 307 -22.96 3.56 2.62
C ILE A 307 -24.24 3.21 3.38
N PRO A 308 -24.70 1.96 3.37
CA PRO A 308 -25.90 1.59 4.10
C PRO A 308 -25.67 1.82 5.59
N ASP A 309 -26.71 2.29 6.28
CA ASP A 309 -26.69 2.44 7.74
C ASP A 309 -26.20 1.14 8.38
N HIS A 310 -25.41 1.29 9.44
CA HIS A 310 -24.98 0.13 10.20
C HIS A 310 -26.23 -0.60 10.72
N PRO A 311 -26.36 -1.91 10.49
CA PRO A 311 -27.45 -2.66 11.08
C PRO A 311 -27.35 -2.46 12.60
N GLY A 312 -28.38 -1.83 13.20
CA GLY A 312 -28.42 -1.55 14.64
C GLY A 312 -28.39 -2.80 15.52
N THR A 313 -28.34 -3.98 14.91
CA THR A 313 -28.24 -5.28 15.56
C THR A 313 -26.83 -5.56 16.06
N VAL A 314 -26.63 -5.33 17.36
CA VAL A 314 -25.55 -5.95 18.13
C VAL A 314 -25.75 -7.47 18.07
N GLY A 315 -24.83 -8.20 17.44
CA GLY A 315 -24.98 -9.65 17.30
C GLY A 315 -24.10 -10.29 16.23
N PHE A 316 -24.60 -11.39 15.67
CA PHE A 316 -23.90 -12.25 14.73
C PHE A 316 -23.47 -11.55 13.42
N ILE A 317 -24.34 -10.74 12.83
CA ILE A 317 -24.05 -9.98 11.60
C ILE A 317 -22.91 -8.98 11.83
N GLN A 318 -22.89 -8.36 13.02
CA GLN A 318 -21.84 -7.44 13.43
C GLN A 318 -20.48 -8.15 13.51
N LYS A 319 -20.43 -9.38 14.04
CA LYS A 319 -19.20 -10.18 14.07
C LYS A 319 -18.74 -10.52 12.65
N ALA A 320 -19.64 -11.02 11.80
CA ALA A 320 -19.34 -11.32 10.40
C ALA A 320 -18.72 -10.11 9.67
N ARG A 321 -19.30 -8.92 9.87
CA ARG A 321 -18.79 -7.64 9.34
C ARG A 321 -17.37 -7.36 9.82
N TRP A 322 -17.12 -7.50 11.13
CA TRP A 322 -15.81 -7.26 11.72
C TRP A 322 -14.73 -8.20 11.18
N ILE A 323 -15.05 -9.47 10.98
CA ILE A 323 -14.13 -10.45 10.39
C ILE A 323 -13.70 -10.00 8.99
N VAL A 324 -14.67 -9.64 8.14
CA VAL A 324 -14.40 -9.21 6.75
C VAL A 324 -13.58 -7.91 6.72
N GLN A 325 -13.91 -6.95 7.58
CA GLN A 325 -13.17 -5.69 7.67
C GLN A 325 -11.72 -5.90 8.14
N GLN A 326 -11.50 -6.78 9.12
CA GLN A 326 -10.17 -7.12 9.64
C GLN A 326 -9.30 -7.76 8.56
N VAL A 327 -9.77 -8.87 7.98
CA VAL A 327 -8.98 -9.61 6.99
C VAL A 327 -8.70 -8.76 5.74
N TRP A 328 -9.62 -7.86 5.37
CA TRP A 328 -9.38 -6.90 4.30
C TRP A 328 -8.29 -5.89 4.68
N ALA A 329 -8.33 -5.33 5.89
CA ALA A 329 -7.34 -4.37 6.35
C ALA A 329 -5.94 -5.00 6.46
N GLU A 330 -5.86 -6.25 6.90
CA GLU A 330 -4.62 -7.04 6.95
C GLU A 330 -4.07 -7.30 5.55
N ALA A 331 -4.94 -7.68 4.61
CA ALA A 331 -4.54 -7.83 3.21
C ALA A 331 -4.10 -6.50 2.58
N VAL A 332 -4.66 -5.36 3.01
CA VAL A 332 -4.20 -4.01 2.61
C VAL A 332 -2.78 -3.75 3.13
N VAL A 333 -2.52 -4.01 4.41
CA VAL A 333 -1.18 -3.82 4.99
C VAL A 333 -0.14 -4.64 4.25
N ALA A 334 -0.45 -5.92 4.03
CA ALA A 334 0.43 -6.92 3.45
C ALA A 334 0.51 -6.88 1.91
N ASP A 335 -0.33 -6.07 1.25
CA ASP A 335 -0.56 -6.09 -0.19
C ASP A 335 -0.87 -7.51 -0.76
N ALA A 336 -1.57 -8.32 0.04
CA ALA A 336 -1.93 -9.69 -0.28
C ALA A 336 -3.16 -9.77 -1.20
N THR A 337 -3.16 -10.76 -2.09
CA THR A 337 -4.30 -11.02 -3.00
C THR A 337 -5.28 -12.01 -2.39
N PHE A 338 -4.78 -13.02 -1.68
CA PHE A 338 -5.60 -14.06 -1.07
C PHE A 338 -5.79 -13.80 0.42
N MET A 339 -7.00 -14.06 0.88
CA MET A 339 -7.39 -13.99 2.29
C MET A 339 -8.04 -15.31 2.65
N VAL A 340 -7.67 -15.90 3.78
CA VAL A 340 -8.26 -17.14 4.25
C VAL A 340 -8.85 -16.90 5.63
N ILE A 341 -10.14 -17.09 5.77
CA ILE A 341 -10.83 -17.06 7.07
C ILE A 341 -11.03 -18.50 7.50
N HIS A 342 -10.30 -18.93 8.52
CA HIS A 342 -10.28 -20.34 8.93
C HIS A 342 -10.69 -20.49 10.39
N SER A 343 -11.58 -21.43 10.69
CA SER A 343 -12.01 -21.70 12.06
C SER A 343 -11.99 -23.17 12.45
N GLY A 344 -10.99 -23.89 11.96
CA GLY A 344 -10.78 -25.30 12.28
C GLY A 344 -11.50 -26.21 11.30
N ASN A 345 -12.82 -26.35 11.46
CA ASN A 345 -13.64 -27.26 10.65
C ASN A 345 -14.24 -26.61 9.42
N VAL A 346 -14.26 -25.28 9.39
CA VAL A 346 -14.72 -24.51 8.23
C VAL A 346 -13.69 -23.49 7.82
N GLU A 347 -13.63 -23.25 6.53
CA GLU A 347 -12.76 -22.28 5.90
C GLU A 347 -13.55 -21.47 4.86
N ARG A 348 -13.10 -20.25 4.60
CA ARG A 348 -13.55 -19.47 3.45
C ARG A 348 -12.36 -18.78 2.81
N ILE A 349 -12.28 -18.88 1.49
CA ILE A 349 -11.22 -18.26 0.70
C ILE A 349 -11.77 -17.01 0.03
N GLY A 350 -11.07 -15.90 0.24
CA GLY A 350 -11.33 -14.60 -0.36
C GLY A 350 -10.24 -14.22 -1.37
N ILE A 351 -10.65 -13.63 -2.49
CA ILE A 351 -9.75 -13.04 -3.48
C ILE A 351 -10.02 -11.54 -3.54
N ARG A 352 -8.97 -10.76 -3.30
CA ARG A 352 -9.00 -9.30 -3.31
C ARG A 352 -8.81 -8.76 -4.72
N ASP A 353 -9.68 -7.82 -5.08
CA ASP A 353 -9.57 -6.97 -6.26
C ASP A 353 -9.44 -5.52 -5.79
N ARG A 354 -8.21 -5.02 -5.88
CA ARG A 354 -7.79 -3.72 -5.34
C ARG A 354 -8.41 -2.59 -6.14
N LYS A 355 -8.37 -2.69 -7.48
CA LYS A 355 -8.88 -1.69 -8.41
C LYS A 355 -10.36 -1.42 -8.16
N ASN A 356 -11.12 -2.48 -7.91
CA ASN A 356 -12.56 -2.41 -7.73
C ASN A 356 -13.01 -2.41 -6.27
N GLN A 357 -12.06 -2.44 -5.31
CA GLN A 357 -12.34 -2.54 -3.88
C GLN A 357 -13.36 -3.64 -3.56
N THR A 358 -13.18 -4.80 -4.20
CA THR A 358 -14.12 -5.92 -4.18
C THR A 358 -13.45 -7.15 -3.57
N LEU A 359 -14.19 -7.85 -2.71
CA LEU A 359 -13.82 -9.14 -2.14
C LEU A 359 -14.68 -10.24 -2.77
N TYR A 360 -14.06 -11.14 -3.53
CA TYR A 360 -14.74 -12.34 -4.04
C TYR A 360 -14.58 -13.47 -3.03
N LEU A 361 -15.68 -14.03 -2.55
CA LEU A 361 -15.69 -15.09 -1.55
C LEU A 361 -16.09 -16.42 -2.17
N SER A 362 -15.35 -17.48 -1.83
CA SER A 362 -15.72 -18.86 -2.13
C SER A 362 -16.99 -19.28 -1.38
N ASP A 363 -17.50 -20.48 -1.65
CA ASP A 363 -18.40 -21.17 -0.72
C ASP A 363 -17.73 -21.44 0.63
N VAL A 364 -18.54 -21.75 1.65
CA VAL A 364 -18.05 -22.26 2.92
C VAL A 364 -17.47 -23.65 2.68
N ILE A 365 -16.19 -23.81 2.97
CA ILE A 365 -15.45 -25.05 2.82
C ILE A 365 -15.58 -25.84 4.11
N ARG A 366 -16.13 -27.04 4.03
CA ARG A 366 -16.07 -28.05 5.10
C ARG A 366 -14.73 -28.77 4.98
N VAL A 367 -13.82 -28.46 5.90
CA VAL A 367 -12.42 -28.91 5.86
C VAL A 367 -12.36 -30.45 5.90
N ASP A 368 -13.19 -31.06 6.75
CA ASP A 368 -13.36 -32.52 6.92
C ASP A 368 -14.01 -33.23 5.72
N ALA A 369 -14.77 -32.51 4.91
CA ALA A 369 -15.64 -33.09 3.88
C ALA A 369 -15.13 -32.88 2.44
N CYS A 370 -13.96 -32.26 2.26
CA CYS A 370 -13.44 -31.94 0.94
C CYS A 370 -12.02 -32.51 0.72
N GLU A 371 -11.60 -32.54 -0.54
CA GLU A 371 -10.21 -32.81 -0.96
C GLU A 371 -9.29 -31.64 -0.54
N TYR A 372 -9.05 -31.52 0.76
CA TYR A 372 -8.46 -30.33 1.36
C TYR A 372 -7.00 -30.14 0.94
N GLY A 373 -6.23 -31.23 0.83
CA GLY A 373 -4.85 -31.18 0.31
C GLY A 373 -4.79 -30.62 -1.12
N LYS A 374 -5.68 -31.07 -2.01
CA LYS A 374 -5.79 -30.55 -3.38
C LYS A 374 -6.20 -29.07 -3.39
N LEU A 375 -7.22 -28.72 -2.61
CA LEU A 375 -7.73 -27.34 -2.53
C LEU A 375 -6.64 -26.35 -2.06
N GLN A 376 -5.94 -26.69 -0.98
CA GLN A 376 -4.86 -25.87 -0.44
C GLN A 376 -3.68 -25.80 -1.42
N THR A 377 -3.29 -26.92 -2.04
CA THR A 377 -2.25 -26.90 -3.09
C THR A 377 -2.60 -25.92 -4.21
N GLY A 378 -3.87 -25.96 -4.66
CA GLY A 378 -4.40 -25.03 -5.66
C GLY A 378 -4.33 -23.57 -5.21
N LEU A 379 -4.71 -23.29 -3.96
CA LEU A 379 -4.61 -21.96 -3.36
C LEU A 379 -3.18 -21.40 -3.42
N TYR A 380 -2.19 -22.22 -3.04
CA TYR A 380 -0.79 -21.80 -2.98
C TYR A 380 -0.24 -21.54 -4.39
N ILE A 381 -0.54 -22.42 -5.35
CA ILE A 381 -0.17 -22.22 -6.76
C ILE A 381 -0.81 -20.95 -7.32
N ALA A 382 -2.10 -20.72 -7.03
CA ALA A 382 -2.82 -19.54 -7.47
C ALA A 382 -2.27 -18.25 -6.85
N ALA A 383 -1.86 -18.28 -5.58
CA ALA A 383 -1.21 -17.17 -4.89
C ALA A 383 0.15 -16.80 -5.52
N ILE A 384 0.98 -17.82 -5.80
CA ILE A 384 2.25 -17.64 -6.51
C ILE A 384 2.04 -17.00 -7.87
N ARG A 385 1.21 -17.61 -8.72
CA ARG A 385 0.96 -17.14 -10.10
C ARG A 385 0.37 -15.73 -10.09
N GLY A 386 -0.52 -15.44 -9.14
CA GLY A 386 -1.07 -14.11 -8.94
C GLY A 386 0.00 -13.06 -8.60
N ALA A 387 0.96 -13.40 -7.72
CA ALA A 387 2.06 -12.52 -7.37
C ALA A 387 3.05 -12.31 -8.54
N GLU A 388 3.38 -13.38 -9.27
CA GLU A 388 4.23 -13.32 -10.48
C GLU A 388 3.64 -12.40 -11.55
N GLN A 389 2.35 -12.49 -11.83
CA GLN A 389 1.71 -11.59 -12.79
C GLN A 389 1.77 -10.14 -12.34
N ARG A 390 1.55 -9.86 -11.05
CA ARG A 390 1.67 -8.51 -10.51
C ARG A 390 3.10 -7.98 -10.61
N ALA A 391 4.09 -8.83 -10.39
CA ALA A 391 5.51 -8.49 -10.55
C ALA A 391 5.83 -8.13 -12.01
N LEU A 392 5.30 -8.90 -12.96
CA LEU A 392 5.43 -8.60 -14.39
C LEU A 392 4.82 -7.25 -14.75
N LEU A 393 3.64 -6.91 -14.21
CA LEU A 393 3.00 -5.63 -14.46
C LEU A 393 3.83 -4.47 -13.90
N LEU A 394 4.38 -4.61 -12.69
CA LEU A 394 5.28 -3.61 -12.12
C LEU A 394 6.55 -3.44 -12.95
N LYS A 395 7.12 -4.53 -13.49
CA LYS A 395 8.29 -4.46 -14.38
C LYS A 395 7.98 -3.77 -15.70
N ARG A 396 6.75 -3.89 -16.22
CA ARG A 396 6.30 -3.27 -17.47
C ARG A 396 5.93 -1.80 -17.33
N GLN A 397 5.52 -1.36 -16.13
CA GLN A 397 5.08 0.02 -15.92
C GLN A 397 6.24 0.92 -15.46
N PRO A 398 6.55 2.01 -16.18
CA PRO A 398 7.64 2.91 -15.82
C PRO A 398 7.33 3.77 -14.58
N VAL A 399 6.05 3.83 -14.18
CA VAL A 399 5.58 4.63 -13.04
C VAL A 399 4.80 3.71 -12.11
N ALA A 400 5.21 3.66 -10.84
CA ALA A 400 4.48 2.90 -9.84
C ALA A 400 3.04 3.42 -9.70
N PRO A 401 2.07 2.55 -9.39
CA PRO A 401 0.68 2.97 -9.20
C PRO A 401 0.59 4.13 -8.20
N GLN A 402 -0.38 5.04 -8.36
CA GLN A 402 -0.54 6.16 -7.43
C GLN A 402 -0.65 5.67 -5.97
N SER A 403 -1.31 4.53 -5.74
CA SER A 403 -1.40 3.85 -4.45
C SER A 403 -0.04 3.43 -3.85
N TYR A 404 0.99 3.16 -4.66
CA TYR A 404 2.38 2.92 -4.21
C TYR A 404 3.11 4.21 -3.79
N THR A 405 2.75 5.32 -4.43
CA THR A 405 3.40 6.62 -4.20
C THR A 405 2.73 7.44 -3.11
N ARG A 406 1.46 7.15 -2.79
CA ARG A 406 0.76 7.81 -1.69
C ARG A 406 1.42 7.43 -0.37
N THR A 407 2.12 8.39 0.22
CA THR A 407 2.58 8.31 1.59
C THR A 407 1.39 8.52 2.50
N PHE A 408 0.76 7.43 2.93
CA PHE A 408 -0.14 7.44 4.06
C PHE A 408 0.72 7.75 5.29
N LYS A 409 0.67 8.98 5.79
CA LYS A 409 1.51 9.42 6.91
C LYS A 409 1.21 8.55 8.15
N GLN A 410 2.02 7.54 8.41
CA GLN A 410 2.35 7.16 9.78
C GLN A 410 3.29 8.24 10.33
N THR A 411 2.74 9.28 10.95
CA THR A 411 3.55 10.13 11.83
C THR A 411 3.88 9.33 13.08
N ALA A 412 5.05 8.67 13.11
CA ALA A 412 5.86 8.45 14.31
C ALA A 412 7.11 7.59 14.03
N ASP A 413 7.96 7.97 13.08
CA ASP A 413 9.41 7.86 13.29
C ASP A 413 10.19 8.60 12.19
N THR A 414 10.44 9.89 12.43
CA THR A 414 11.63 10.54 11.89
C THR A 414 12.41 11.03 13.09
N THR A 415 12.95 10.07 13.84
CA THR A 415 13.97 10.33 14.84
C THR A 415 15.19 10.95 14.15
N LYS A 416 15.51 12.16 14.60
CA LYS A 416 16.88 12.71 14.71
C LYS A 416 17.72 12.71 13.42
N MET A 417 17.54 13.74 12.59
CA MET A 417 18.74 14.38 12.08
C MET A 417 19.41 15.07 13.28
N ASP A 418 20.64 14.71 13.58
CA ASP A 418 21.34 15.19 14.77
C ASP A 418 21.41 16.72 14.75
N LEU A 419 20.95 17.36 15.82
CA LEU A 419 21.01 18.83 15.94
C LEU A 419 22.48 19.29 15.76
N GLU A 420 23.45 18.45 16.12
CA GLU A 420 24.87 18.66 15.88
C GLU A 420 25.23 18.72 14.39
N GLN A 421 24.62 17.92 13.51
CA GLN A 421 24.85 18.00 12.06
C GLN A 421 24.25 19.27 11.44
N ALA A 422 23.06 19.68 11.89
CA ALA A 422 22.41 20.92 11.42
C ALA A 422 23.17 22.18 11.85
N SER A 423 23.87 22.13 13.00
CA SER A 423 24.63 23.25 13.56
C SER A 423 25.85 23.65 12.74
N SER A 424 26.29 22.82 11.79
CA SER A 424 27.53 23.01 11.02
C SER A 424 27.38 23.81 9.71
N ARG A 425 26.16 24.25 9.34
CA ARG A 425 25.82 24.77 7.99
C ARG A 425 24.63 25.74 8.03
N ASP A 426 24.44 26.53 6.96
CA ASP A 426 23.38 27.54 6.82
C ASP A 426 21.97 26.96 6.58
N TRP A 427 21.16 26.75 7.63
CA TRP A 427 19.81 26.17 7.46
C TRP A 427 18.67 26.83 8.24
N LEU A 428 17.49 26.93 7.62
CA LEU A 428 16.22 27.25 8.25
C LEU A 428 15.41 25.95 8.48
N VAL A 429 14.97 25.71 9.71
CA VAL A 429 14.08 24.61 10.06
C VAL A 429 12.65 25.12 10.31
N MET A 430 11.67 24.69 9.53
CA MET A 430 10.26 25.04 9.79
C MET A 430 9.55 23.93 10.55
N ALA A 431 8.94 24.27 11.69
CA ALA A 431 8.12 23.39 12.51
C ALA A 431 6.72 23.99 12.69
N ALA A 432 5.69 23.19 12.48
CA ALA A 432 4.31 23.59 12.78
C ALA A 432 4.03 23.45 14.28
N GLN A 433 3.34 24.42 14.89
CA GLN A 433 2.88 24.29 16.27
C GLN A 433 1.61 23.44 16.32
N GLU A 434 1.63 22.34 17.08
CA GLU A 434 0.51 21.39 17.23
C GLU A 434 -0.75 21.97 17.95
N GLN A 435 -0.82 23.27 18.26
CA GLN A 435 -1.73 23.77 19.31
C GLN A 435 -2.94 24.63 18.90
N ASN A 436 -3.25 24.88 17.62
CA ASN A 436 -4.44 25.68 17.27
C ASN A 436 -5.45 24.95 16.38
N ALA A 437 -6.25 24.08 17.01
CA ALA A 437 -7.34 23.31 16.41
C ALA A 437 -8.63 24.11 16.13
N ARG A 438 -8.56 25.39 15.72
CA ARG A 438 -9.75 26.25 15.55
C ARG A 438 -9.93 26.93 14.19
N ASN A 439 -9.12 26.63 13.18
CA ASN A 439 -9.40 27.12 11.83
C ASN A 439 -9.01 26.10 10.75
N PRO A 440 -9.97 25.38 10.14
CA PRO A 440 -9.70 24.34 9.15
C PRO A 440 -9.74 24.95 7.75
N GLN A 441 -8.60 25.43 7.28
CA GLN A 441 -8.32 25.46 5.84
C GLN A 441 -6.93 24.85 5.63
N MET A 442 -6.91 23.66 5.02
CA MET A 442 -5.74 23.12 4.31
C MET A 442 -5.26 24.17 3.30
N HIS A 443 -3.98 24.24 2.96
CA HIS A 443 -3.42 23.46 1.85
C HIS A 443 -1.86 23.45 1.95
N VAL A 444 -1.18 22.69 1.08
CA VAL A 444 0.29 22.40 1.00
C VAL A 444 0.98 21.88 2.31
N PRO A 445 1.65 20.72 2.26
CA PRO A 445 2.07 20.03 3.47
C PRO A 445 3.28 20.73 4.08
N PHE A 446 3.09 21.48 5.16
CA PHE A 446 4.15 21.58 6.17
C PHE A 446 4.33 20.16 6.74
N PHE A 447 5.26 19.39 6.18
CA PHE A 447 5.78 18.25 6.91
C PHE A 447 6.52 18.82 8.12
N SER A 448 6.24 18.27 9.30
CA SER A 448 6.98 18.63 10.50
C SER A 448 8.47 18.46 10.22
N ASN A 449 9.26 19.53 10.39
CA ASN A 449 10.72 19.57 10.32
C ASN A 449 11.33 19.61 8.90
N PHE A 450 10.96 20.61 8.10
CA PHE A 450 11.67 20.88 6.85
C PHE A 450 12.93 21.70 7.03
N ILE A 451 13.94 21.43 6.20
CA ILE A 451 15.24 22.10 6.24
C ILE A 451 15.44 22.85 4.92
N TYR A 452 15.66 24.16 5.04
CA TYR A 452 15.95 25.06 3.94
C TYR A 452 17.37 25.58 4.08
N ARG A 453 18.06 25.88 2.98
CA ARG A 453 19.38 26.50 2.99
C ARG A 453 19.27 27.98 2.64
N ARG A 454 19.96 28.84 3.39
CA ARG A 454 20.04 30.28 3.05
C ARG A 454 20.78 30.45 1.74
N VAL A 455 20.28 31.32 0.87
CA VAL A 455 20.95 31.64 -0.40
C VAL A 455 21.56 33.03 -0.31
N ASP A 456 22.88 33.11 -0.43
CA ASP A 456 23.55 34.36 -0.72
C ASP A 456 23.46 34.63 -2.23
N LEU A 457 22.75 35.68 -2.63
CA LEU A 457 22.62 36.05 -4.04
C LEU A 457 23.86 36.79 -4.57
N SER A 458 24.69 37.35 -3.68
CA SER A 458 25.93 38.02 -4.07
C SER A 458 27.05 37.03 -4.40
N ASN A 459 26.94 35.80 -3.88
CA ASN A 459 27.86 34.70 -4.16
C ASN A 459 27.10 33.37 -4.34
N PRO A 460 26.81 32.94 -5.58
CA PRO A 460 26.07 31.70 -5.84
C PRO A 460 26.84 30.42 -5.47
N ASN A 461 28.13 30.50 -5.12
CA ASN A 461 28.97 29.38 -4.69
C ASN A 461 29.78 29.74 -3.42
N PRO A 462 29.12 29.87 -2.25
CA PRO A 462 29.85 30.15 -1.03
C PRO A 462 30.60 28.90 -0.57
N ALA A 463 31.91 29.03 -0.32
CA ALA A 463 32.66 28.05 0.47
C ALA A 463 32.01 27.93 1.87
N PRO A 464 32.03 26.75 2.51
CA PRO A 464 31.43 26.56 3.84
C PRO A 464 32.14 27.46 4.86
N ALA A 465 31.52 28.58 5.22
CA ALA A 465 32.00 29.46 6.27
C ALA A 465 31.62 28.91 7.65
N VAL A 466 32.42 29.25 8.66
CA VAL A 466 32.18 28.87 10.06
C VAL A 466 30.82 29.44 10.51
N PRO A 467 29.94 28.63 11.14
CA PRO A 467 28.63 29.09 11.61
C PRO A 467 28.76 30.24 12.61
N THR A 468 28.07 31.34 12.35
CA THR A 468 27.78 32.40 13.34
C THR A 468 26.32 32.26 13.86
N SER A 469 25.90 33.05 14.85
CA SER A 469 24.49 33.09 15.32
C SER A 469 23.45 33.47 14.23
N HIS A 470 23.88 33.80 13.01
CA HIS A 470 23.06 34.13 11.84
C HIS A 470 22.78 32.94 10.89
N THR A 471 23.22 31.73 11.27
CA THR A 471 23.45 30.61 10.33
C THR A 471 22.38 29.53 10.42
N TYR A 472 21.69 29.38 11.56
CA TYR A 472 20.53 28.49 11.65
C TYR A 472 19.41 29.12 12.46
N PHE A 473 18.17 28.85 12.05
CA PHE A 473 17.01 29.23 12.81
C PHE A 473 15.86 28.26 12.65
N ARG A 474 15.00 28.20 13.67
CA ARG A 474 13.76 27.43 13.67
C ARG A 474 12.60 28.39 13.61
N ILE A 475 11.67 28.21 12.68
CA ILE A 475 10.40 28.93 12.72
C ILE A 475 9.30 28.02 13.22
N GLN A 476 8.59 28.50 14.24
CA GLN A 476 7.35 27.92 14.73
C GLN A 476 6.17 28.61 14.05
N VAL A 477 5.56 27.96 13.06
CA VAL A 477 4.41 28.50 12.31
C VAL A 477 3.14 28.31 13.12
N TYR A 478 2.33 29.38 13.25
CA TYR A 478 1.05 29.34 13.97
C TYR A 478 -0.16 29.77 13.13
N SER A 479 0.03 30.41 11.97
CA SER A 479 -1.04 30.62 10.98
C SER A 479 -0.51 30.57 9.55
N SER A 480 -1.36 30.23 8.58
CA SER A 480 -1.06 30.27 7.14
C SER A 480 -2.28 30.76 6.35
N PHE A 481 -2.04 31.36 5.19
CA PHE A 481 -3.00 31.94 4.28
C PHE A 481 -2.65 31.51 2.85
N ASP A 482 -3.57 30.79 2.21
CA ASP A 482 -3.44 30.21 0.86
C ASP A 482 -2.12 29.45 0.61
N ASP A 483 -1.47 28.99 1.68
CA ASP A 483 -0.17 28.29 1.74
C ASP A 483 1.03 29.02 1.12
N VAL A 484 0.76 30.17 0.52
CA VAL A 484 1.76 31.10 0.00
C VAL A 484 2.29 31.96 1.13
N ILE A 485 1.51 32.24 2.18
CA ILE A 485 1.91 33.14 3.26
C ILE A 485 1.69 32.48 4.62
N SER A 486 2.70 32.47 5.47
CA SER A 486 2.61 31.95 6.83
C SER A 486 3.09 32.98 7.86
N ARG A 487 2.58 32.88 9.08
CA ARG A 487 2.99 33.70 10.23
C ARG A 487 3.56 32.79 11.31
N GLY A 488 4.69 33.17 11.90
CA GLY A 488 5.40 32.33 12.85
C GLY A 488 6.24 33.09 13.86
N ILE A 489 6.88 32.34 14.75
CA ILE A 489 7.90 32.84 15.69
C ILE A 489 9.25 32.28 15.26
N LEU A 490 10.22 33.17 15.10
CA LEU A 490 11.60 32.83 14.75
C LEU A 490 12.42 32.56 16.02
N TYR A 491 13.13 31.44 16.03
CA TYR A 491 14.08 31.05 17.07
C TYR A 491 15.47 30.90 16.47
N THR A 492 16.47 31.46 17.11
CA THR A 492 17.89 31.29 16.79
C THR A 492 18.62 30.56 17.93
N PRO A 493 19.68 29.80 17.66
CA PRO A 493 20.54 29.27 18.71
C PRO A 493 21.12 30.40 19.55
N GLY A 494 20.94 30.31 20.88
CA GLY A 494 21.69 31.11 21.83
C GLY A 494 23.10 30.56 22.05
N PRO A 495 23.95 31.25 22.83
CA PRO A 495 25.34 30.84 23.10
C PRO A 495 25.48 29.44 23.71
N SER A 496 24.43 28.91 24.34
CA SER A 496 24.39 27.58 24.95
C SER A 496 23.87 26.47 24.01
N GLY A 497 23.61 26.79 22.74
CA GLY A 497 22.94 25.90 21.78
C GLY A 497 21.43 25.77 22.00
N LYS A 498 20.87 26.28 23.10
CA LYS A 498 19.42 26.35 23.30
C LYS A 498 18.80 27.37 22.34
N LEU A 499 17.66 27.03 21.77
CA LEU A 499 16.88 27.96 20.96
C LEU A 499 16.37 29.13 21.81
N VAL A 500 16.68 30.35 21.38
CA VAL A 500 16.21 31.61 21.94
C VAL A 500 15.38 32.29 20.87
N ARG A 501 14.31 32.97 21.28
CA ARG A 501 13.48 33.75 20.34
C ARG A 501 14.33 34.86 19.72
N HIS A 502 14.33 34.97 18.38
CA HIS A 502 15.19 35.93 17.67
C HIS A 502 14.75 37.38 17.90
N SER A 503 13.44 37.61 17.92
CA SER A 503 12.82 38.90 18.23
C SER A 503 11.49 38.69 18.95
N ASP A 504 11.03 39.69 19.70
CA ASP A 504 9.71 39.68 20.33
C ASP A 504 8.56 39.76 19.31
N GLY A 505 8.88 40.08 18.06
CA GLY A 505 7.96 40.09 16.93
C GLY A 505 7.61 38.71 16.40
N ALA A 506 6.60 38.68 15.54
CA ALA A 506 6.33 37.55 14.67
C ALA A 506 7.13 37.70 13.36
N VAL A 507 7.11 36.66 12.53
CA VAL A 507 7.66 36.70 11.17
C VAL A 507 6.59 36.32 10.17
N VAL A 508 6.68 36.89 8.97
CA VAL A 508 5.91 36.47 7.79
C VAL A 508 6.82 35.66 6.89
N ILE A 509 6.30 34.56 6.36
CA ILE A 509 7.00 33.63 5.47
C ILE A 509 6.21 33.57 4.18
N LYS A 510 6.83 33.94 3.05
CA LYS A 510 6.24 33.75 1.73
C LYS A 510 6.86 32.53 1.06
N ASN A 511 6.05 31.54 0.71
CA ASN A 511 6.46 30.28 0.12
C ASN A 511 6.21 30.27 -1.39
N ALA A 512 7.08 29.61 -2.14
CA ALA A 512 6.92 29.41 -3.56
C ALA A 512 7.27 27.98 -3.96
N LEU A 513 6.38 27.34 -4.73
CA LEU A 513 6.56 26.00 -5.28
C LEU A 513 6.52 26.06 -6.82
N GLY A 514 7.49 25.40 -7.45
CA GLY A 514 7.65 25.37 -8.89
C GLY A 514 8.45 26.57 -9.44
N THR A 515 9.07 26.36 -10.60
CA THR A 515 9.99 27.33 -11.22
C THR A 515 9.40 28.73 -11.40
N PRO A 516 8.16 28.91 -11.89
CA PRO A 516 7.59 30.25 -12.08
C PRO A 516 7.37 31.00 -10.77
N ALA A 517 6.85 30.33 -9.74
CA ALA A 517 6.59 30.95 -8.44
C ALA A 517 7.90 31.30 -7.72
N VAL A 518 8.88 30.40 -7.75
CA VAL A 518 10.20 30.63 -7.15
C VAL A 518 10.94 31.79 -7.83
N THR A 519 10.79 31.91 -9.15
CA THR A 519 11.38 33.03 -9.90
C THR A 519 10.74 34.36 -9.49
N ARG A 520 9.40 34.42 -9.37
CA ARG A 520 8.70 35.61 -8.88
C ARG A 520 9.11 35.99 -7.46
N LEU A 521 9.16 35.00 -6.55
CA LEU A 521 9.53 35.23 -5.16
C LEU A 521 10.97 35.72 -5.02
N ARG A 522 11.89 35.26 -5.89
CA ARG A 522 13.25 35.78 -5.96
C ARG A 522 13.29 37.24 -6.41
N SER A 523 12.59 37.57 -7.49
CA SER A 523 12.51 38.97 -7.97
C SER A 523 11.94 39.89 -6.89
N GLU A 524 10.94 39.43 -6.14
CA GLU A 524 10.39 40.18 -5.00
C GLU A 524 11.45 40.42 -3.90
N TYR A 525 12.22 39.39 -3.53
CA TYR A 525 13.33 39.54 -2.58
C TYR A 525 14.38 40.56 -3.04
N GLU A 526 14.75 40.55 -4.33
CA GLU A 526 15.69 41.51 -4.91
C GLU A 526 15.16 42.95 -4.87
N VAL A 527 13.86 43.15 -5.08
CA VAL A 527 13.21 44.46 -4.93
C VAL A 527 13.30 44.96 -3.50
N TYR A 528 12.99 44.13 -2.50
CA TYR A 528 13.12 44.55 -1.10
C TYR A 528 14.57 44.92 -0.75
N LEU A 529 15.57 44.18 -1.23
CA LEU A 529 16.99 44.52 -1.01
C LEU A 529 17.35 45.88 -1.62
N ALA A 530 16.86 46.17 -2.83
CA ALA A 530 17.10 47.44 -3.51
C ALA A 530 16.46 48.62 -2.75
N LEU A 531 15.24 48.45 -2.24
CA LEU A 531 14.54 49.47 -1.46
C LEU A 531 15.25 49.75 -0.13
N HIS A 532 15.69 48.72 0.60
CA HIS A 532 16.50 48.88 1.81
C HIS A 532 17.81 49.62 1.52
N LYS A 533 18.51 49.26 0.44
CA LYS A 533 19.75 49.94 0.03
C LYS A 533 19.52 51.42 -0.33
N ALA A 534 18.36 51.74 -0.88
CA ALA A 534 17.96 53.12 -1.19
C ALA A 534 17.51 53.93 0.04
N GLY A 535 17.49 53.32 1.23
CA GLY A 535 17.08 53.98 2.47
C GLY A 535 15.57 54.20 2.59
N VAL A 536 14.77 53.44 1.85
CA VAL A 536 13.30 53.52 1.93
C VAL A 536 12.83 53.02 3.29
N THR A 537 12.16 53.88 4.05
CA THR A 537 11.58 53.55 5.35
C THR A 537 10.17 52.96 5.20
N GLY A 538 9.64 52.34 6.27
CA GLY A 538 8.28 51.79 6.28
C GLY A 538 8.09 50.42 5.63
N ILE A 539 9.13 49.85 4.99
CA ILE A 539 9.09 48.48 4.45
C ILE A 539 9.50 47.44 5.53
N PRO A 540 8.99 46.19 5.45
CA PRO A 540 9.41 45.11 6.35
C PRO A 540 10.91 44.81 6.26
N GLU A 541 11.52 44.48 7.40
CA GLU A 541 12.90 43.98 7.43
C GLU A 541 12.96 42.57 6.81
N ILE A 542 13.96 42.33 5.96
CA ILE A 542 14.16 41.01 5.38
C ILE A 542 15.08 40.19 6.28
N ILE A 543 14.57 39.07 6.78
CA ILE A 543 15.38 38.10 7.55
C ILE A 543 16.20 37.23 6.58
N GLY A 544 15.59 36.81 5.47
CA GLY A 544 16.35 36.19 4.37
C GLY A 544 15.50 35.43 3.35
N TYR A 545 16.19 34.90 2.33
CA TYR A 545 15.65 34.04 1.29
C TYR A 545 16.30 32.64 1.35
N PHE A 546 15.47 31.61 1.32
CA PHE A 546 15.86 30.22 1.57
C PHE A 546 15.36 29.29 0.46
N LYS A 547 16.16 28.29 0.10
CA LYS A 547 15.77 27.23 -0.84
C LYS A 547 15.66 25.90 -0.14
N TYR A 548 14.75 25.04 -0.62
CA TYR A 548 14.70 23.67 -0.12
C TYR A 548 15.99 22.93 -0.45
N ALA A 549 16.55 22.20 0.51
CA ALA A 549 17.92 21.73 0.41
C ALA A 549 18.09 20.21 0.58
N ASN A 550 16.98 19.46 0.55
CA ASN A 550 17.02 17.99 0.44
C ASN A 550 17.13 17.58 -1.04
N LEU A 551 18.29 17.84 -1.65
CA LEU A 551 18.58 17.58 -3.06
C LEU A 551 19.25 16.22 -3.32
N GLU A 552 19.65 15.49 -2.28
CA GLU A 552 20.45 14.26 -2.44
C GLU A 552 19.58 12.99 -2.63
N ALA A 553 18.29 13.02 -2.30
CA ALA A 553 17.47 11.81 -2.24
C ALA A 553 16.40 11.66 -3.36
N VAL A 554 16.19 12.67 -4.21
CA VAL A 554 15.16 12.63 -5.25
C VAL A 554 15.75 13.13 -6.56
N GLN A 555 15.61 12.36 -7.65
CA GLN A 555 16.22 12.68 -8.95
C GLN A 555 15.67 13.94 -9.62
N SER A 556 14.68 14.64 -9.06
CA SER A 556 14.20 15.98 -9.45
C SER A 556 13.10 16.49 -8.50
N PRO A 557 13.39 16.96 -7.27
CA PRO A 557 12.36 17.54 -6.42
C PRO A 557 11.85 18.86 -7.05
N PRO A 558 10.55 19.19 -6.89
CA PRO A 558 10.04 20.48 -7.35
C PRO A 558 10.80 21.62 -6.66
N LEU A 559 11.18 22.63 -7.43
CA LEU A 559 11.91 23.79 -6.91
C LEU A 559 11.04 24.50 -5.87
N TYR A 560 11.57 24.69 -4.66
CA TYR A 560 10.87 25.38 -3.58
C TYR A 560 11.75 26.46 -2.96
N ALA A 561 11.15 27.59 -2.61
CA ALA A 561 11.80 28.67 -1.88
C ALA A 561 10.87 29.34 -0.85
N ALA A 562 11.48 29.96 0.16
CA ALA A 562 10.80 30.75 1.18
C ALA A 562 11.50 32.10 1.39
N LEU A 563 10.73 33.18 1.48
CA LEU A 563 11.18 34.53 1.85
C LEU A 563 10.65 34.85 3.25
N VAL A 564 11.53 35.14 4.20
CA VAL A 564 11.18 35.41 5.60
C VAL A 564 11.37 36.90 5.88
N LEU A 565 10.32 37.53 6.39
CA LEU A 565 10.22 38.97 6.67
C LEU A 565 9.82 39.17 8.13
N GLU A 566 10.25 40.27 8.74
CA GLU A 566 9.71 40.71 10.03
C GLU A 566 8.22 41.05 9.89
N ASP A 567 7.41 40.57 10.83
CA ASP A 567 6.01 40.95 10.90
C ASP A 567 5.82 42.16 11.82
N ARG A 568 5.53 43.31 11.20
CA ARG A 568 5.24 44.55 11.94
C ARG A 568 3.80 44.65 12.42
N GLY A 569 2.96 43.64 12.16
CA GLY A 569 1.58 43.59 12.64
C GLY A 569 0.67 44.71 12.10
N GLN A 570 1.13 45.44 11.08
CA GLN A 570 0.43 46.54 10.44
C GLN A 570 0.00 46.12 9.04
N SER A 571 -1.29 46.26 8.74
CA SER A 571 -1.79 46.19 7.38
C SER A 571 -1.35 47.43 6.59
N VAL A 572 -1.31 47.30 5.26
CA VAL A 572 -1.03 48.44 4.37
C VAL A 572 -2.06 49.56 4.59
N ASP A 573 -3.31 49.21 4.86
CA ASP A 573 -4.38 50.17 5.17
C ASP A 573 -4.14 50.91 6.48
N GLU A 574 -3.62 50.23 7.53
CA GLU A 574 -3.26 50.89 8.79
C GLU A 574 -2.09 51.86 8.62
N LEU A 575 -1.11 51.55 7.77
CA LEU A 575 0.00 52.44 7.44
C LEU A 575 -0.45 53.68 6.65
N LEU A 576 -1.44 53.53 5.77
CA LEU A 576 -1.98 54.63 4.96
C LEU A 576 -3.00 55.49 5.73
N ASN A 577 -3.58 54.96 6.81
CA ASN A 577 -4.55 55.64 7.67
C ASN A 577 -3.96 56.28 8.93
N VAL A 578 -2.63 56.19 9.15
CA VAL A 578 -1.97 57.06 10.12
C VAL A 578 -2.02 58.47 9.54
N GLU A 579 -2.84 59.36 10.10
CA GLU A 579 -2.78 60.77 9.74
C GLU A 579 -1.33 61.24 9.88
N PRO A 580 -0.76 61.91 8.88
CA PRO A 580 0.63 62.32 8.94
C PRO A 580 0.80 63.17 10.20
N GLU A 581 1.55 62.65 11.17
CA GLU A 581 2.02 63.48 12.28
C GLU A 581 2.74 64.66 11.65
N SER A 582 2.18 65.85 11.86
CA SER A 582 2.75 67.09 11.40
C SER A 582 4.20 67.18 11.89
N ASP A 583 5.10 67.49 10.97
CA ASP A 583 6.49 67.89 11.20
C ASP A 583 7.57 66.80 11.07
N GLY A 584 7.71 66.24 9.86
CA GLY A 584 8.94 65.55 9.44
C GLY A 584 9.04 65.40 7.91
N PRO A 585 10.15 65.80 7.25
CA PRO A 585 10.20 65.88 5.79
C PRO A 585 10.52 64.51 5.18
N LEU A 586 9.52 63.84 4.62
CA LEU A 586 9.72 62.74 3.68
C LEU A 586 9.34 63.20 2.26
N LEU A 587 10.36 63.22 1.40
CA LEU A 587 10.33 63.39 -0.05
C LEU A 587 9.86 64.76 -0.55
N SER A 588 10.77 65.75 -0.51
CA SER A 588 10.65 66.92 -1.38
C SER A 588 10.66 66.47 -2.84
N LYS A 589 9.57 66.79 -3.56
CA LYS A 589 9.47 66.60 -5.01
C LYS A 589 10.67 67.28 -5.70
N PRO A 590 11.26 66.66 -6.74
CA PRO A 590 12.22 67.37 -7.59
C PRO A 590 11.52 68.60 -8.17
N LYS A 591 12.13 69.77 -7.98
CA LYS A 591 11.70 71.02 -8.62
C LYS A 591 11.68 70.79 -10.13
N SER A 592 10.50 70.88 -10.72
CA SER A 592 10.36 71.02 -12.16
C SER A 592 11.05 72.31 -12.59
N ILE A 593 12.06 72.17 -13.44
CA ILE A 593 12.51 73.23 -14.34
C ILE A 593 11.41 73.39 -15.39
N ASP A 594 10.88 74.59 -15.57
CA ASP A 594 10.72 75.19 -16.91
C ASP A 594 10.32 76.67 -16.84
N SER A 595 10.92 77.43 -17.77
CA SER A 595 10.91 78.89 -18.05
C SER A 595 11.63 79.82 -17.07
#